data_AF-A0A359EGW8-F1
#
_entry.id   AF-A0A359EGW8-F1
#
_cell.length_a   1.000
_cell.length_b   1.000
_cell.length_c   1.000
_cell.angle_alpha   90.00
_cell.angle_beta   90.00
_cell.angle_gamma   90.00
#
_symmetry.space_group_name_H-M   'P 1'
#
loop_
_entity.id
_entity.type
_entity.pdbx_description
1 polymer ?
#
loop_
_entity_poly.entity_id
_entity_poly.type
_entity_poly.pdbx_seq_one_letter_code
_entity_poly.pdbx_strand_id
1 'polypeptide(L)'
;MAFPKRIWVYFSLLLFVAVIGIMGQRASAQAENARYFPETGHWVTGEFLTKYEGIDNPLDIYGAPITESFLDADSKLEFQYFEKARFEFDPDAPAGLRVKLSPLGEALYEAGAQISVPTNAAACRAFVQTGYSVCYAFLDFFEENGATAQFGYPISGFESHDGWIVQYFQNARFEWHPENPAGKYVTISNLGYRYFYDQREDPTLLNTVPQDQIPNLPVLGLQTHAFASIAILPLSGTQTLFVIVQDEYHNPIEGAEVNFSVILPDGSTESYQAPRTNQAGVSTQHFEVHANRPGIVNILVQVRYNATLTAKTRTSFSLWW
;
A
#
# COMPACT_ATOMS: atom_id res chain seq x y z
N MET A 1 27.84 -12.08 -75.05
CA MET A 1 27.19 -13.41 -75.06
C MET A 1 26.09 -13.39 -74.02
N ALA A 2 24.85 -13.53 -74.49
CA ALA A 2 23.63 -13.47 -73.71
C ALA A 2 23.24 -14.86 -73.19
N PHE A 3 22.58 -14.91 -72.04
CA PHE A 3 21.94 -16.11 -71.50
C PHE A 3 20.86 -16.67 -72.45
N PRO A 4 20.59 -17.98 -72.36
CA PRO A 4 19.20 -18.37 -72.13
C PRO A 4 18.97 -19.47 -71.09
N LYS A 5 17.70 -19.53 -70.68
CA LYS A 5 17.04 -20.30 -69.61
C LYS A 5 16.59 -21.70 -70.06
N ARG A 6 16.32 -22.58 -69.07
CA ARG A 6 15.17 -23.55 -68.88
C ARG A 6 15.68 -24.86 -68.25
N ILE A 7 15.28 -25.30 -67.04
CA ILE A 7 13.97 -25.75 -66.47
C ILE A 7 13.51 -27.15 -66.96
N TRP A 8 13.61 -28.18 -66.08
CA TRP A 8 12.60 -29.21 -65.69
C TRP A 8 13.23 -30.25 -64.70
N VAL A 9 12.81 -30.40 -63.43
CA VAL A 9 11.74 -31.28 -62.83
C VAL A 9 12.00 -32.78 -63.08
N TYR A 10 12.22 -33.66 -62.08
CA TYR A 10 11.29 -34.42 -61.19
C TYR A 10 12.04 -34.98 -59.94
N PHE A 11 11.55 -34.95 -58.68
CA PHE A 11 10.46 -35.70 -57.99
C PHE A 11 10.91 -37.02 -57.32
N SER A 12 11.00 -37.04 -55.99
CA SER A 12 10.70 -38.19 -55.10
C SER A 12 10.75 -37.72 -53.64
N LEU A 13 9.60 -37.46 -53.00
CA LEU A 13 8.84 -38.38 -52.15
C LEU A 13 9.53 -38.70 -50.81
N LEU A 14 9.16 -37.95 -49.76
CA LEU A 14 9.10 -38.47 -48.38
C LEU A 14 8.11 -37.63 -47.58
N LEU A 15 6.88 -38.13 -47.55
CA LEU A 15 5.81 -37.73 -46.64
C LEU A 15 6.07 -38.43 -45.31
N PHE A 16 6.41 -37.69 -44.25
CA PHE A 16 6.21 -38.14 -42.89
C PHE A 16 5.52 -37.04 -42.10
N VAL A 17 4.38 -37.43 -41.55
CA VAL A 17 3.43 -36.63 -40.78
C VAL A 17 4.09 -36.13 -39.49
N ALA A 18 3.98 -34.83 -39.21
CA ALA A 18 4.16 -34.26 -37.88
C ALA A 18 3.12 -33.15 -37.65
N VAL A 19 1.86 -33.56 -37.48
CA VAL A 19 0.82 -32.75 -36.84
C VAL A 19 0.86 -33.11 -35.36
N ILE A 20 1.68 -32.41 -34.56
CA ILE A 20 1.63 -32.46 -33.10
C ILE A 20 2.04 -31.08 -32.56
N GLY A 21 1.12 -30.43 -31.82
CA GLY A 21 1.52 -29.52 -30.75
C GLY A 21 1.26 -28.02 -30.94
N ILE A 22 0.07 -27.60 -31.36
CA ILE A 22 -0.49 -26.32 -30.84
C ILE A 22 -1.22 -26.68 -29.54
N MET A 23 -0.50 -27.25 -28.57
CA MET A 23 -0.96 -27.30 -27.18
C MET A 23 -0.64 -25.93 -26.60
N GLY A 24 -1.66 -25.34 -25.98
CA GLY A 24 -1.69 -23.96 -25.53
C GLY A 24 -0.34 -23.42 -25.10
N GLN A 25 0.05 -22.34 -25.76
CA GLN A 25 0.55 -21.22 -24.98
C GLN A 25 -0.57 -20.90 -23.99
N ARG A 26 -0.54 -21.56 -22.82
CA ARG A 26 -0.95 -20.88 -21.61
C ARG A 26 -0.11 -19.63 -21.66
N ALA A 27 -0.75 -18.52 -22.04
CA ALA A 27 -0.23 -17.22 -21.67
C ALA A 27 0.20 -17.39 -20.23
N SER A 28 1.51 -17.31 -20.00
CA SER A 28 2.00 -17.08 -18.66
C SER A 28 1.26 -15.81 -18.27
N ALA A 29 0.20 -15.93 -17.47
CA ALA A 29 -0.31 -14.84 -16.68
C ALA A 29 0.90 -14.47 -15.81
N GLN A 30 1.70 -13.57 -16.34
CA GLN A 30 2.77 -12.90 -15.66
C GLN A 30 2.09 -12.40 -14.40
N ALA A 31 2.50 -12.93 -13.23
CA ALA A 31 1.84 -12.63 -11.95
C ALA A 31 1.54 -11.14 -11.94
N GLU A 32 0.27 -10.79 -12.10
CA GLU A 32 -0.12 -9.39 -12.29
C GLU A 32 0.32 -8.67 -11.02
N ASN A 33 0.95 -7.50 -11.18
CA ASN A 33 1.33 -6.67 -10.04
C ASN A 33 0.06 -6.43 -9.21
N ALA A 34 -0.11 -7.10 -8.09
CA ALA A 34 -1.38 -7.18 -7.38
C ALA A 34 -1.14 -7.20 -5.88
N ARG A 35 -1.97 -6.47 -5.14
CA ARG A 35 -1.94 -6.39 -3.68
C ARG A 35 -3.33 -6.56 -3.12
N TYR A 36 -3.47 -7.46 -2.15
CA TYR A 36 -4.70 -7.68 -1.41
C TYR A 36 -4.74 -6.80 -0.15
N PHE A 37 -5.90 -6.27 0.16
CA PHE A 37 -6.16 -5.46 1.35
C PHE A 37 -7.11 -6.24 2.26
N PRO A 38 -6.60 -7.00 3.25
CA PRO A 38 -7.43 -7.86 4.09
C PRO A 38 -8.44 -7.09 4.95
N GLU A 39 -8.20 -5.80 5.21
CA GLU A 39 -9.09 -4.94 5.99
C GLU A 39 -10.42 -4.70 5.27
N THR A 40 -10.40 -4.63 3.95
CA THR A 40 -11.59 -4.38 3.11
C THR A 40 -11.94 -5.56 2.21
N GLY A 41 -11.05 -6.53 2.06
CA GLY A 41 -11.26 -7.72 1.25
C GLY A 41 -11.14 -7.51 -0.26
N HIS A 42 -10.41 -6.48 -0.69
CA HIS A 42 -10.30 -6.10 -2.10
C HIS A 42 -8.85 -6.13 -2.62
N TRP A 43 -8.69 -6.30 -3.93
CA TRP A 43 -7.41 -6.22 -4.63
C TRP A 43 -7.21 -4.87 -5.30
N VAL A 44 -5.95 -4.46 -5.39
CA VAL A 44 -5.51 -3.41 -6.32
C VAL A 44 -4.47 -4.02 -7.23
N THR A 45 -4.61 -3.87 -8.55
CA THR A 45 -3.75 -4.53 -9.53
C THR A 45 -3.21 -3.57 -10.59
N GLY A 46 -2.20 -4.01 -11.33
CA GLY A 46 -1.68 -3.36 -12.53
C GLY A 46 -1.25 -1.91 -12.34
N GLU A 47 -1.73 -1.04 -13.22
CA GLU A 47 -1.41 0.40 -13.19
C GLU A 47 -2.09 1.12 -12.01
N PHE A 48 -3.24 0.63 -11.52
CA PHE A 48 -3.84 1.17 -10.29
C PHE A 48 -2.94 0.92 -9.08
N LEU A 49 -2.36 -0.28 -8.95
CA LEU A 49 -1.44 -0.57 -7.85
C LEU A 49 -0.17 0.28 -7.98
N THR A 50 0.36 0.39 -9.19
CA THR A 50 1.52 1.24 -9.49
C THR A 50 1.26 2.70 -9.10
N LYS A 51 0.06 3.23 -9.37
CA LYS A 51 -0.35 4.57 -8.94
C LYS A 51 -0.49 4.66 -7.42
N TYR A 52 -1.16 3.68 -6.80
CA TYR A 52 -1.43 3.64 -5.38
C TYR A 52 -0.11 3.64 -4.58
N GLU A 53 0.85 2.81 -4.94
CA GLU A 53 2.14 2.69 -4.26
C GLU A 53 3.17 3.73 -4.73
N GLY A 54 2.81 4.59 -5.67
CA GLY A 54 3.67 5.63 -6.22
C GLY A 54 3.82 6.88 -5.32
N ILE A 55 3.15 6.91 -4.17
CA ILE A 55 3.24 8.00 -3.19
C ILE A 55 3.59 7.46 -1.80
N ASP A 56 4.07 8.36 -0.94
CA ASP A 56 4.26 8.06 0.47
C ASP A 56 2.90 7.92 1.19
N ASN A 57 2.78 6.95 2.09
CA ASN A 57 1.60 6.70 2.93
C ASN A 57 0.26 6.68 2.16
N PRO A 58 0.08 5.84 1.13
CA PRO A 58 -1.12 5.87 0.30
C PRO A 58 -2.41 5.54 1.05
N LEU A 59 -2.33 4.81 2.17
CA LEU A 59 -3.48 4.57 3.04
C LEU A 59 -4.00 5.87 3.71
N ASP A 60 -3.09 6.80 4.05
CA ASP A 60 -3.49 8.10 4.63
C ASP A 60 -4.15 9.00 3.58
N ILE A 61 -3.73 8.88 2.30
CA ILE A 61 -4.16 9.76 1.20
C ILE A 61 -5.36 9.21 0.43
N TYR A 62 -5.31 7.96 0.00
CA TYR A 62 -6.34 7.30 -0.81
C TYR A 62 -7.28 6.42 0.02
N GLY A 63 -6.79 5.89 1.14
CA GLY A 63 -7.50 4.86 1.91
C GLY A 63 -7.43 3.49 1.24
N ALA A 64 -7.97 2.48 1.91
CA ALA A 64 -8.01 1.12 1.35
C ALA A 64 -8.95 1.06 0.11
N PRO A 65 -8.75 0.11 -0.84
CA PRO A 65 -9.74 -0.15 -1.88
C PRO A 65 -11.06 -0.62 -1.27
N ILE A 66 -12.18 -0.16 -1.82
CA ILE A 66 -13.53 -0.54 -1.39
C ILE A 66 -14.29 -1.28 -2.50
N THR A 67 -13.68 -1.41 -3.68
CA THR A 67 -14.16 -2.22 -4.80
C THR A 67 -12.96 -2.89 -5.48
N GLU A 68 -13.24 -3.90 -6.30
CA GLU A 68 -12.35 -4.26 -7.41
C GLU A 68 -12.37 -3.16 -8.48
N SER A 69 -11.44 -3.23 -9.45
CA SER A 69 -11.58 -2.40 -10.64
C SER A 69 -12.70 -2.91 -11.54
N PHE A 70 -13.44 -2.00 -12.16
CA PHE A 70 -14.52 -2.34 -13.08
C PHE A 70 -14.62 -1.35 -14.24
N LEU A 71 -15.01 -1.86 -15.40
CA LEU A 71 -15.20 -1.05 -16.59
C LEU A 71 -16.57 -0.38 -16.55
N ASP A 72 -16.58 0.95 -16.64
CA ASP A 72 -17.81 1.69 -16.93
C ASP A 72 -18.10 1.64 -18.43
N ALA A 73 -19.25 1.08 -18.79
CA ALA A 73 -19.62 0.86 -20.18
C ALA A 73 -19.86 2.18 -20.95
N ASP A 74 -20.27 3.23 -20.25
CA ASP A 74 -20.63 4.52 -20.86
C ASP A 74 -19.37 5.34 -21.19
N SER A 75 -18.48 5.52 -20.21
CA SER A 75 -17.23 6.27 -20.42
C SER A 75 -16.12 5.44 -21.08
N LYS A 76 -16.22 4.10 -21.05
CA LYS A 76 -15.16 3.15 -21.42
C LYS A 76 -13.88 3.27 -20.57
N LEU A 77 -13.97 3.97 -19.45
CA LEU A 77 -12.90 4.03 -18.48
C LEU A 77 -13.07 2.91 -17.47
N GLU A 78 -11.95 2.44 -16.95
CA GLU A 78 -11.96 1.54 -15.81
C GLU A 78 -11.83 2.37 -14.54
N PHE A 79 -12.62 2.03 -13.52
CA PHE A 79 -12.64 2.72 -12.25
C PHE A 79 -12.32 1.76 -11.12
N GLN A 80 -11.68 2.29 -10.09
CA GLN A 80 -11.60 1.64 -8.80
C GLN A 80 -11.84 2.65 -7.68
N TYR A 81 -12.71 2.30 -6.74
CA TYR A 81 -13.00 3.13 -5.58
C TYR A 81 -12.11 2.74 -4.40
N PHE A 82 -11.66 3.77 -3.69
CA PHE A 82 -10.96 3.68 -2.42
C PHE A 82 -11.78 4.45 -1.37
N GLU A 83 -11.42 4.36 -0.09
CA GLU A 83 -12.19 5.03 0.96
C GLU A 83 -12.26 6.56 0.75
N LYS A 84 -11.15 7.17 0.32
CA LYS A 84 -10.98 8.63 0.20
C LYS A 84 -10.88 9.14 -1.24
N ALA A 85 -10.63 8.24 -2.19
CA ALA A 85 -10.39 8.59 -3.60
C ALA A 85 -11.11 7.63 -4.56
N ARG A 86 -11.19 8.03 -5.83
CA ARG A 86 -11.53 7.15 -6.95
C ARG A 86 -10.47 7.32 -8.03
N PHE A 87 -9.97 6.20 -8.54
CA PHE A 87 -9.03 6.21 -9.66
C PHE A 87 -9.76 5.94 -10.97
N GLU A 88 -9.28 6.59 -12.02
CA GLU A 88 -9.75 6.42 -13.39
C GLU A 88 -8.58 5.99 -14.26
N PHE A 89 -8.75 4.88 -14.97
CA PHE A 89 -7.78 4.37 -15.94
C PHE A 89 -8.27 4.63 -17.36
N ASP A 90 -7.47 5.39 -18.10
CA ASP A 90 -7.64 5.66 -19.52
C ASP A 90 -6.56 4.91 -20.32
N PRO A 91 -6.89 3.82 -21.04
CA PRO A 91 -5.92 3.03 -21.79
C PRO A 91 -5.28 3.79 -22.96
N ASP A 92 -5.95 4.83 -23.47
CA ASP A 92 -5.49 5.62 -24.62
C ASP A 92 -4.50 6.72 -24.21
N ALA A 93 -4.39 7.02 -22.91
CA ALA A 93 -3.41 7.95 -22.39
C ALA A 93 -1.96 7.38 -22.46
N PRO A 94 -0.94 8.26 -22.50
CA PRO A 94 0.46 7.82 -22.49
C PRO A 94 0.79 6.96 -21.27
N ALA A 95 1.65 5.97 -21.45
CA ALA A 95 2.12 5.11 -20.35
C ALA A 95 2.67 5.96 -19.19
N GLY A 96 2.26 5.62 -17.96
CA GLY A 96 2.60 6.38 -16.75
C GLY A 96 1.66 7.56 -16.45
N LEU A 97 0.76 7.92 -17.36
CA LEU A 97 -0.27 8.95 -17.17
C LEU A 97 -1.71 8.40 -17.29
N ARG A 98 -1.85 7.08 -17.41
CA ARG A 98 -3.15 6.43 -17.63
C ARG A 98 -4.05 6.44 -16.42
N VAL A 99 -3.47 6.42 -15.22
CA VAL A 99 -4.24 6.48 -13.98
C VAL A 99 -4.24 7.90 -13.41
N LYS A 100 -5.44 8.45 -13.23
CA LYS A 100 -5.67 9.76 -12.61
C LYS A 100 -6.69 9.65 -11.47
N LEU A 101 -6.69 10.65 -10.58
CA LEU A 101 -7.75 10.78 -9.58
C LEU A 101 -8.98 11.43 -10.20
N SER A 102 -10.16 10.94 -9.82
CA SER A 102 -11.40 11.67 -10.02
C SER A 102 -11.41 12.96 -9.18
N PRO A 103 -12.01 14.05 -9.67
CA PRO A 103 -12.11 15.32 -8.95
C PRO A 103 -13.24 15.24 -7.89
N LEU A 104 -13.09 14.35 -6.91
CA LEU A 104 -14.15 14.08 -5.92
C LEU A 104 -14.45 15.29 -5.02
N GLY A 105 -13.47 16.16 -4.80
CA GLY A 105 -13.68 17.39 -4.06
C GLY A 105 -14.59 18.37 -4.80
N GLU A 106 -14.43 18.52 -6.14
CA GLU A 106 -15.36 19.31 -6.96
C GLU A 106 -16.74 18.65 -7.03
N ALA A 107 -16.77 17.33 -7.24
CA ALA A 107 -18.01 16.59 -7.44
C ALA A 107 -18.91 16.58 -6.19
N LEU A 108 -18.31 16.61 -5.00
CA LEU A 108 -19.01 16.56 -3.70
C LEU A 108 -18.89 17.87 -2.91
N TYR A 109 -18.53 18.97 -3.57
CA TYR A 109 -18.44 20.26 -2.90
C TYR A 109 -19.83 20.74 -2.44
N GLU A 110 -19.95 20.97 -1.14
CA GLU A 110 -21.10 21.62 -0.53
C GLU A 110 -20.59 22.79 0.31
N ALA A 111 -21.15 23.97 0.09
CA ALA A 111 -20.70 25.17 0.80
C ALA A 111 -21.07 25.09 2.29
N GLY A 112 -20.06 25.19 3.15
CA GLY A 112 -20.23 25.27 4.60
C GLY A 112 -20.17 26.69 5.13
N ALA A 113 -20.15 26.81 6.46
CA ALA A 113 -20.00 28.10 7.13
C ALA A 113 -18.56 28.60 6.96
N GLN A 114 -18.37 29.75 6.31
CA GLN A 114 -17.03 30.29 6.08
C GLN A 114 -16.31 30.62 7.39
N ILE A 115 -15.05 30.23 7.48
CA ILE A 115 -14.14 30.54 8.59
C ILE A 115 -13.07 31.50 8.08
N SER A 116 -12.98 32.66 8.73
CA SER A 116 -11.85 33.56 8.50
C SER A 116 -10.68 33.11 9.37
N VAL A 117 -9.63 32.60 8.72
CA VAL A 117 -8.35 32.37 9.38
C VAL A 117 -7.44 33.58 9.16
N PRO A 118 -6.61 33.97 10.15
CA PRO A 118 -5.63 35.02 9.95
C PRO A 118 -4.71 34.66 8.78
N THR A 119 -4.59 35.52 7.79
CA THR A 119 -3.65 35.30 6.68
C THR A 119 -2.27 35.81 7.09
N ASN A 120 -1.30 34.91 7.19
CA ASN A 120 0.11 35.24 7.36
C ASN A 120 0.85 34.85 6.07
N ALA A 121 1.50 35.82 5.41
CA ALA A 121 2.22 35.56 4.15
C ALA A 121 3.33 34.50 4.28
N ALA A 122 3.89 34.30 5.49
CA ALA A 122 4.89 33.27 5.74
C ALA A 122 4.30 31.87 5.93
N ALA A 123 2.99 31.75 6.17
CA ALA A 123 2.31 30.49 6.46
C ALA A 123 1.09 30.27 5.55
N CYS A 124 1.00 30.98 4.43
CA CYS A 124 -0.10 30.89 3.47
C CYS A 124 0.44 30.96 2.05
N ARG A 125 -0.13 30.16 1.16
CA ARG A 125 0.13 30.19 -0.27
C ARG A 125 -1.15 30.49 -1.02
N ALA A 126 -1.14 31.59 -1.77
CA ALA A 126 -2.26 31.99 -2.62
C ALA A 126 -2.18 31.32 -4.00
N PHE A 127 -3.32 30.87 -4.49
CA PHE A 127 -3.47 30.26 -5.82
C PHE A 127 -4.28 31.20 -6.71
N VAL A 128 -3.60 31.91 -7.61
CA VAL A 128 -4.22 32.90 -8.51
C VAL A 128 -5.26 32.29 -9.45
N GLN A 129 -5.15 30.99 -9.72
CA GLN A 129 -6.04 30.21 -10.57
C GLN A 129 -7.46 30.14 -10.01
N THR A 130 -7.60 30.09 -8.68
CA THR A 130 -8.90 29.91 -8.01
C THR A 130 -9.23 31.06 -7.04
N GLY A 131 -8.26 31.91 -6.72
CA GLY A 131 -8.43 33.01 -5.77
C GLY A 131 -8.38 32.59 -4.30
N TYR A 132 -8.23 31.28 -4.02
CA TYR A 132 -8.14 30.76 -2.66
C TYR A 132 -6.69 30.63 -2.18
N SER A 133 -6.53 30.54 -0.87
CA SER A 133 -5.23 30.31 -0.22
C SER A 133 -5.29 29.05 0.62
N VAL A 134 -4.17 28.34 0.68
CA VAL A 134 -3.95 27.22 1.60
C VAL A 134 -2.98 27.72 2.67
N CYS A 135 -3.29 27.49 3.94
CA CYS A 135 -2.54 28.06 5.06
C CYS A 135 -2.23 27.04 6.16
N TYR A 136 -1.21 27.35 6.96
CA TYR A 136 -0.81 26.64 8.17
C TYR A 136 -0.63 25.13 7.93
N ALA A 137 -1.10 24.29 8.83
CA ALA A 137 -0.94 22.84 8.74
C ALA A 137 -1.56 22.25 7.46
N PHE A 138 -2.58 22.88 6.87
CA PHE A 138 -3.12 22.44 5.59
C PHE A 138 -2.12 22.70 4.45
N LEU A 139 -1.34 23.77 4.52
CA LEU A 139 -0.28 24.05 3.55
C LEU A 139 0.87 23.06 3.71
N ASP A 140 1.31 22.82 4.95
CA ASP A 140 2.37 21.84 5.23
C ASP A 140 1.97 20.46 4.70
N PHE A 141 0.78 19.99 5.06
CA PHE A 141 0.24 18.71 4.59
C PHE A 141 0.08 18.68 3.05
N PHE A 142 -0.39 19.77 2.44
CA PHE A 142 -0.53 19.86 0.99
C PHE A 142 0.81 19.70 0.28
N GLU A 143 1.84 20.41 0.73
CA GLU A 143 3.17 20.40 0.09
C GLU A 143 3.91 19.07 0.30
N GLU A 144 3.79 18.47 1.48
CA GLU A 144 4.41 17.18 1.79
C GLU A 144 3.80 16.01 1.00
N ASN A 145 2.52 16.11 0.61
CA ASN A 145 1.79 15.00 -0.02
C ASN A 145 1.52 15.24 -1.53
N GLY A 146 2.45 15.89 -2.23
CA GLY A 146 2.42 16.00 -3.69
C GLY A 146 1.67 17.22 -4.25
N ALA A 147 1.17 18.10 -3.37
CA ALA A 147 0.61 19.40 -3.73
C ALA A 147 -0.46 19.33 -4.82
N THR A 148 -0.43 20.26 -5.78
CA THR A 148 -1.43 20.35 -6.86
C THR A 148 -1.45 19.12 -7.76
N ALA A 149 -0.34 18.37 -7.87
CA ALA A 149 -0.33 17.15 -8.68
C ALA A 149 -1.18 16.04 -8.05
N GLN A 150 -1.36 16.08 -6.73
CA GLN A 150 -2.14 15.11 -5.97
C GLN A 150 -3.57 15.60 -5.73
N PHE A 151 -3.72 16.80 -5.17
CA PHE A 151 -5.02 17.30 -4.69
C PHE A 151 -5.72 18.22 -5.68
N GLY A 152 -5.02 18.70 -6.70
CA GLY A 152 -5.48 19.81 -7.54
C GLY A 152 -5.41 21.16 -6.80
N TYR A 153 -6.04 22.17 -7.38
CA TYR A 153 -6.12 23.50 -6.78
C TYR A 153 -7.15 23.56 -5.63
N PRO A 154 -6.98 24.47 -4.64
CA PRO A 154 -8.03 24.73 -3.66
C PRO A 154 -9.25 25.33 -4.36
N ILE A 155 -10.44 24.83 -4.05
CA ILE A 155 -11.72 25.28 -4.63
C ILE A 155 -12.62 25.99 -3.59
N SER A 156 -12.18 26.05 -2.33
CA SER A 156 -12.86 26.77 -1.25
C SER A 156 -11.86 27.51 -0.34
N GLY A 157 -12.39 28.42 0.48
CA GLY A 157 -11.72 28.90 1.68
C GLY A 157 -11.76 27.86 2.80
N PHE A 158 -11.39 28.27 4.01
CA PHE A 158 -11.66 27.47 5.21
C PHE A 158 -13.13 27.53 5.56
N GLU A 159 -13.72 26.38 5.85
CA GLU A 159 -15.12 26.24 6.17
C GLU A 159 -15.31 25.40 7.43
N SER A 160 -16.46 25.56 8.08
CA SER A 160 -16.92 24.67 9.13
C SER A 160 -17.96 23.71 8.58
N HIS A 161 -17.69 22.41 8.75
CA HIS A 161 -18.62 21.32 8.46
C HIS A 161 -18.63 20.40 9.68
N ASP A 162 -19.81 20.15 10.26
CA ASP A 162 -19.99 19.22 11.39
C ASP A 162 -19.03 19.44 12.59
N GLY A 163 -18.60 20.69 12.81
CA GLY A 163 -17.67 21.06 13.88
C GLY A 163 -16.19 20.99 13.50
N TRP A 164 -15.87 20.52 12.31
CA TRP A 164 -14.50 20.45 11.78
C TRP A 164 -14.17 21.66 10.91
N ILE A 165 -12.91 22.08 10.95
CA ILE A 165 -12.36 23.02 9.98
C ILE A 165 -11.96 22.22 8.76
N VAL A 166 -12.50 22.59 7.60
CA VAL A 166 -12.25 21.90 6.34
C VAL A 166 -11.84 22.86 5.25
N GLN A 167 -11.22 22.32 4.20
CA GLN A 167 -10.96 23.03 2.95
C GLN A 167 -11.07 22.03 1.81
N TYR A 168 -11.77 22.42 0.76
CA TYR A 168 -11.91 21.62 -0.45
C TYR A 168 -10.84 21.97 -1.47
N PHE A 169 -10.36 20.92 -2.13
CA PHE A 169 -9.50 20.92 -3.30
C PHE A 169 -10.23 20.20 -4.43
N GLN A 170 -9.65 20.19 -5.63
CA GLN A 170 -10.34 19.54 -6.76
C GLN A 170 -10.56 18.04 -6.52
N ASN A 171 -9.56 17.34 -5.99
CA ASN A 171 -9.59 15.89 -5.84
C ASN A 171 -9.91 15.41 -4.42
N ALA A 172 -9.91 16.31 -3.43
CA ALA A 172 -9.94 15.94 -2.01
C ALA A 172 -10.58 17.03 -1.14
N ARG A 173 -10.96 16.65 0.08
CA ARG A 173 -11.30 17.58 1.17
C ARG A 173 -10.39 17.27 2.35
N PHE A 174 -9.76 18.31 2.89
CA PHE A 174 -8.94 18.20 4.10
C PHE A 174 -9.79 18.52 5.32
N GLU A 175 -9.55 17.81 6.40
CA GLU A 175 -10.20 18.00 7.70
C GLU A 175 -9.15 18.19 8.79
N TRP A 176 -9.43 19.09 9.74
CA TRP A 176 -8.60 19.34 10.90
C TRP A 176 -9.12 18.60 12.13
N HIS A 177 -8.33 17.65 12.62
CA HIS A 177 -8.60 16.78 13.77
C HIS A 177 -7.53 16.98 14.87
N PRO A 178 -7.71 17.95 15.78
CA PRO A 178 -6.75 18.23 16.85
C PRO A 178 -6.65 17.09 17.89
N GLU A 179 -7.60 16.16 17.89
CA GLU A 179 -7.62 14.97 18.73
C GLU A 179 -6.62 13.88 18.29
N ASN A 180 -6.13 13.94 17.04
CA ASN A 180 -5.15 12.98 16.54
C ASN A 180 -3.76 13.22 17.15
N PRO A 181 -2.84 12.24 17.09
CA PRO A 181 -1.46 12.44 17.51
C PRO A 181 -0.79 13.61 16.76
N ALA A 182 0.18 14.24 17.42
CA ALA A 182 0.94 15.35 16.82
C ALA A 182 1.54 14.94 15.46
N GLY A 183 1.35 15.81 14.46
CA GLY A 183 1.74 15.55 13.07
C GLY A 183 0.71 14.79 12.23
N LYS A 184 -0.44 14.38 12.81
CA LYS A 184 -1.55 13.72 12.11
C LYS A 184 -2.88 14.49 12.26
N TYR A 185 -2.80 15.79 12.50
CA TYR A 185 -3.98 16.63 12.66
C TYR A 185 -4.74 16.89 11.36
N VAL A 186 -4.09 16.79 10.20
CA VAL A 186 -4.77 16.92 8.90
C VAL A 186 -5.07 15.53 8.36
N THR A 187 -6.32 15.27 8.03
CA THR A 187 -6.78 14.03 7.38
C THR A 187 -7.49 14.35 6.08
N ILE A 188 -7.65 13.34 5.23
CA ILE A 188 -8.47 13.43 4.02
C ILE A 188 -9.81 12.75 4.29
N SER A 189 -10.88 13.44 3.92
CA SER A 189 -12.25 12.96 4.02
C SER A 189 -12.47 11.68 3.20
N ASN A 190 -13.36 10.82 3.68
CA ASN A 190 -13.78 9.59 2.97
C ASN A 190 -14.72 9.88 1.78
N LEU A 191 -14.25 10.69 0.82
CA LEU A 191 -15.04 11.12 -0.33
C LEU A 191 -15.32 9.97 -1.31
N GLY A 192 -14.47 8.94 -1.35
CA GLY A 192 -14.67 7.79 -2.23
C GLY A 192 -15.93 7.00 -1.87
N TYR A 193 -16.12 6.68 -0.59
CA TYR A 193 -17.38 6.10 -0.10
C TYR A 193 -18.59 6.98 -0.40
N ARG A 194 -18.50 8.28 -0.09
CA ARG A 194 -19.61 9.22 -0.33
C ARG A 194 -19.98 9.26 -1.81
N TYR A 195 -18.98 9.34 -2.69
CA TYR A 195 -19.19 9.43 -4.12
C TYR A 195 -19.80 8.16 -4.70
N PHE A 196 -19.37 6.98 -4.24
CA PHE A 196 -19.93 5.68 -4.65
C PHE A 196 -21.45 5.64 -4.46
N TYR A 197 -21.93 6.04 -3.28
CA TYR A 197 -23.37 6.07 -2.99
C TYR A 197 -24.11 7.20 -3.73
N ASP A 198 -23.49 8.37 -3.89
CA ASP A 198 -24.08 9.51 -4.61
C ASP A 198 -24.32 9.19 -6.09
N GLN A 199 -23.36 8.51 -6.73
CA GLN A 199 -23.47 8.02 -8.11
C GLN A 199 -24.39 6.81 -8.25
N ARG A 200 -24.84 6.23 -7.14
CA ARG A 200 -25.70 5.03 -7.11
C ARG A 200 -25.08 3.84 -7.83
N GLU A 201 -23.78 3.66 -7.62
CA GLU A 201 -23.06 2.48 -8.10
C GLU A 201 -23.69 1.19 -7.58
N ASP A 202 -23.47 0.08 -8.28
CA ASP A 202 -23.99 -1.22 -7.87
C ASP A 202 -23.39 -1.61 -6.49
N PRO A 203 -24.19 -1.72 -5.42
CA PRO A 203 -23.69 -2.04 -4.09
C PRO A 203 -22.97 -3.39 -4.01
N THR A 204 -23.17 -4.28 -4.97
CA THR A 204 -22.46 -5.57 -5.01
C THR A 204 -20.97 -5.42 -5.29
N LEU A 205 -20.51 -4.26 -5.79
CA LEU A 205 -19.10 -3.95 -5.97
C LEU A 205 -18.35 -3.83 -4.64
N LEU A 206 -19.06 -3.58 -3.53
CA LEU A 206 -18.50 -3.56 -2.17
C LEU A 206 -18.34 -4.97 -1.56
N ASN A 207 -18.77 -6.02 -2.28
CA ASN A 207 -18.60 -7.38 -1.78
C ASN A 207 -17.12 -7.77 -1.81
N THR A 208 -16.62 -8.29 -0.70
CA THR A 208 -15.25 -8.79 -0.58
C THR A 208 -14.99 -9.92 -1.56
N VAL A 209 -13.77 -9.99 -2.10
CA VAL A 209 -13.32 -11.15 -2.88
C VAL A 209 -13.28 -12.38 -1.96
N PRO A 210 -13.98 -13.47 -2.30
CA PRO A 210 -13.94 -14.71 -1.52
C PRO A 210 -12.50 -15.21 -1.31
N GLN A 211 -12.18 -15.70 -0.10
CA GLN A 211 -10.81 -16.14 0.23
C GLN A 211 -10.26 -17.23 -0.70
N ASP A 212 -11.12 -18.04 -1.31
CA ASP A 212 -10.76 -19.06 -2.29
C ASP A 212 -10.38 -18.49 -3.67
N GLN A 213 -10.70 -17.22 -3.93
CA GLN A 213 -10.32 -16.47 -5.12
C GLN A 213 -9.13 -15.53 -4.90
N ILE A 214 -8.54 -15.50 -3.70
CA ILE A 214 -7.24 -14.87 -3.47
C ILE A 214 -6.20 -15.76 -4.16
N PRO A 215 -5.63 -15.39 -5.32
CA PRO A 215 -4.52 -16.15 -5.87
C PRO A 215 -3.46 -16.31 -4.78
N ASN A 216 -2.99 -17.55 -4.55
CA ASN A 216 -1.75 -17.79 -3.83
C ASN A 216 -0.62 -17.19 -4.68
N LEU A 217 -0.46 -15.88 -4.60
CA LEU A 217 0.66 -15.20 -5.21
C LEU A 217 1.92 -15.79 -4.58
N PRO A 218 2.93 -16.14 -5.39
CA PRO A 218 4.16 -16.66 -4.84
C PRO A 218 4.76 -15.56 -3.96
N VAL A 219 5.02 -15.86 -2.68
CA VAL A 219 5.81 -14.98 -1.82
C VAL A 219 7.19 -14.83 -2.48
N LEU A 220 7.58 -13.61 -2.87
CA LEU A 220 8.87 -13.33 -3.51
C LEU A 220 9.90 -12.79 -2.50
N GLY A 221 9.44 -12.19 -1.40
CA GLY A 221 10.27 -11.60 -0.36
C GLY A 221 9.68 -11.75 1.04
N LEU A 222 10.51 -11.47 2.06
CA LEU A 222 10.08 -11.43 3.45
C LEU A 222 10.38 -10.05 4.03
N GLN A 223 9.36 -9.37 4.51
CA GLN A 223 9.49 -8.20 5.39
C GLN A 223 9.35 -8.65 6.84
N THR A 224 10.35 -8.32 7.67
CA THR A 224 10.40 -8.82 9.05
C THR A 224 10.69 -7.72 10.05
N HIS A 225 9.86 -7.63 11.08
CA HIS A 225 10.01 -6.70 12.20
C HIS A 225 10.05 -7.46 13.52
N ALA A 226 10.84 -6.97 14.48
CA ALA A 226 10.97 -7.59 15.79
C ALA A 226 10.94 -6.55 16.91
N PHE A 227 10.25 -6.87 18.01
CA PHE A 227 10.06 -5.97 19.13
C PHE A 227 10.15 -6.71 20.46
N ALA A 228 10.92 -6.14 21.39
CA ALA A 228 10.90 -6.57 22.79
C ALA A 228 9.74 -5.86 23.51
N SER A 229 8.96 -6.61 24.29
CA SER A 229 7.79 -6.07 24.99
C SER A 229 8.15 -5.04 26.06
N ILE A 230 9.31 -5.19 26.69
CA ILE A 230 9.77 -4.33 27.78
C ILE A 230 11.06 -3.65 27.34
N ALA A 231 11.07 -2.31 27.31
CA ALA A 231 12.24 -1.52 26.89
C ALA A 231 13.38 -1.51 27.92
N ILE A 232 13.06 -1.63 29.21
CA ILE A 232 14.02 -1.64 30.32
C ILE A 232 13.66 -2.76 31.28
N LEU A 233 14.56 -3.73 31.46
CA LEU A 233 14.38 -4.89 32.33
C LEU A 233 15.42 -4.86 33.48
N PRO A 234 15.12 -5.38 34.68
CA PRO A 234 16.14 -5.67 35.67
C PRO A 234 17.19 -6.66 35.14
N LEU A 235 18.31 -6.81 35.84
CA LEU A 235 19.38 -7.76 35.46
C LEU A 235 18.92 -9.22 35.37
N SER A 236 17.79 -9.56 36.00
CA SER A 236 17.12 -10.84 35.80
C SER A 236 15.61 -10.64 35.69
N GLY A 237 14.99 -11.31 34.71
CA GLY A 237 13.55 -11.29 34.52
C GLY A 237 13.12 -11.86 33.17
N THR A 238 11.82 -11.96 32.98
CA THR A 238 11.22 -12.47 31.75
C THR A 238 11.05 -11.36 30.72
N GLN A 239 11.41 -11.64 29.47
CA GLN A 239 11.14 -10.79 28.32
C GLN A 239 10.24 -11.53 27.32
N THR A 240 9.49 -10.76 26.52
CA THR A 240 8.73 -11.31 25.39
C THR A 240 9.23 -10.68 24.10
N LEU A 241 9.55 -11.53 23.12
CA LEU A 241 9.87 -11.14 21.76
C LEU A 241 8.64 -11.35 20.86
N PHE A 242 8.26 -10.31 20.14
CA PHE A 242 7.30 -10.38 19.03
C PHE A 242 8.07 -10.28 17.72
N VAL A 243 7.78 -11.19 16.78
CA VAL A 243 8.29 -11.15 15.41
C VAL A 243 7.12 -11.17 14.45
N ILE A 244 7.06 -10.15 13.59
CA ILE A 244 6.05 -10.02 12.54
C ILE A 244 6.73 -10.32 11.21
N VAL A 245 6.11 -11.19 10.42
CA VAL A 245 6.59 -11.62 9.11
C VAL A 245 5.48 -11.40 8.08
N GLN A 246 5.82 -10.61 7.07
CA GLN A 246 4.94 -10.27 5.96
C GLN A 246 5.64 -10.54 4.63
N ASP A 247 4.87 -10.68 3.56
CA ASP A 247 5.40 -10.68 2.19
C ASP A 247 5.74 -9.26 1.71
N GLU A 248 6.20 -9.13 0.48
CA GLU A 248 6.48 -7.84 -0.18
C GLU A 248 5.24 -6.93 -0.29
N TYR A 249 4.04 -7.48 -0.19
CA TYR A 249 2.76 -6.79 -0.28
C TYR A 249 2.17 -6.44 1.10
N HIS A 250 2.91 -6.72 2.17
CA HIS A 250 2.51 -6.57 3.57
C HIS A 250 1.43 -7.57 4.04
N ASN A 251 1.16 -8.63 3.29
CA ASN A 251 0.27 -9.70 3.75
C ASN A 251 0.98 -10.55 4.82
N PRO A 252 0.26 -11.03 5.84
CA PRO A 252 0.83 -11.89 6.87
C PRO A 252 1.28 -13.24 6.29
N ILE A 253 2.47 -13.70 6.69
CA ILE A 253 2.96 -15.04 6.30
C ILE A 253 2.78 -16.01 7.46
N GLU A 254 1.88 -16.98 7.29
CA GLU A 254 1.73 -18.11 8.22
C GLU A 254 2.83 -19.16 8.01
N GLY A 255 3.31 -19.74 9.11
CA GLY A 255 4.21 -20.91 9.08
C GLY A 255 5.69 -20.59 8.86
N ALA A 256 6.09 -19.31 8.87
CA ALA A 256 7.50 -18.92 8.80
C ALA A 256 8.26 -19.36 10.06
N GLU A 257 9.47 -19.89 9.87
CA GLU A 257 10.35 -20.32 10.95
C GLU A 257 11.12 -19.12 11.50
N VAL A 258 11.13 -18.96 12.83
CA VAL A 258 11.76 -17.83 13.51
C VAL A 258 12.81 -18.35 14.49
N ASN A 259 14.07 -18.00 14.24
CA ASN A 259 15.19 -18.23 15.15
C ASN A 259 15.75 -16.89 15.59
N PHE A 260 16.20 -16.77 16.82
CA PHE A 260 16.83 -15.54 17.29
C PHE A 260 17.96 -15.81 18.28
N SER A 261 18.90 -14.87 18.33
CA SER A 261 20.00 -14.86 19.27
C SER A 261 19.94 -13.62 20.15
N VAL A 262 20.00 -13.82 21.46
CA VAL A 262 20.04 -12.79 22.49
C VAL A 262 21.49 -12.60 22.90
N ILE A 263 22.06 -11.43 22.63
CA ILE A 263 23.43 -11.06 22.95
C ILE A 263 23.40 -10.15 24.18
N LEU A 264 23.88 -10.68 25.31
CA LEU A 264 23.92 -9.98 26.59
C LEU A 264 25.04 -8.92 26.63
N PRO A 265 25.00 -7.97 27.58
CA PRO A 265 26.00 -6.91 27.66
C PRO A 265 27.44 -7.42 27.83
N ASP A 266 27.65 -8.61 28.41
CA ASP A 266 28.96 -9.23 28.57
C ASP A 266 29.47 -9.95 27.31
N GLY A 267 28.68 -9.94 26.23
CA GLY A 267 29.00 -10.57 24.95
C GLY A 267 28.60 -12.05 24.87
N SER A 268 28.09 -12.65 25.96
CA SER A 268 27.51 -13.98 25.89
C SER A 268 26.26 -13.98 25.02
N THR A 269 26.02 -15.10 24.33
CA THR A 269 24.93 -15.24 23.36
C THR A 269 24.11 -16.47 23.67
N GLU A 270 22.80 -16.31 23.71
CA GLU A 270 21.84 -17.39 23.88
C GLU A 270 20.99 -17.49 22.61
N SER A 271 20.73 -18.71 22.12
CA SER A 271 19.95 -18.93 20.90
C SER A 271 18.63 -19.61 21.22
N TYR A 272 17.57 -19.13 20.56
CA TYR A 272 16.21 -19.56 20.77
C TYR A 272 15.53 -19.85 19.44
N GLN A 273 14.61 -20.79 19.46
CA GLN A 273 13.66 -21.04 18.39
C GLN A 273 12.27 -20.67 18.88
N ALA A 274 11.63 -19.72 18.20
CA ALA A 274 10.26 -19.33 18.51
C ALA A 274 9.28 -20.26 17.76
N PRO A 275 7.99 -20.29 18.16
CA PRO A 275 6.94 -20.89 17.36
C PRO A 275 6.95 -20.34 15.93
N ARG A 276 6.46 -21.13 14.97
CA ARG A 276 6.20 -20.61 13.64
C ARG A 276 5.15 -19.51 13.69
N THR A 277 5.19 -18.59 12.73
CA THR A 277 4.19 -17.51 12.64
C THR A 277 2.78 -18.07 12.46
N ASN A 278 1.81 -17.44 13.11
CA ASN A 278 0.39 -17.78 12.98
C ASN A 278 -0.23 -17.13 11.72
N GLN A 279 -1.56 -17.26 11.56
CA GLN A 279 -2.32 -16.66 10.45
C GLN A 279 -2.19 -15.14 10.33
N ALA A 280 -1.86 -14.44 11.42
CA ALA A 280 -1.60 -13.00 11.41
C ALA A 280 -0.12 -12.66 11.09
N GLY A 281 0.70 -13.65 10.74
CA GLY A 281 2.12 -13.45 10.46
C GLY A 281 2.96 -13.21 11.71
N VAL A 282 2.42 -13.50 12.91
CA VAL A 282 3.07 -13.18 14.18
C VAL A 282 3.61 -14.44 14.86
N SER A 283 4.85 -14.36 15.33
CA SER A 283 5.46 -15.31 16.27
C SER A 283 5.78 -14.60 17.58
N THR A 284 5.47 -15.26 18.70
CA THR A 284 5.70 -14.72 20.05
C THR A 284 6.49 -15.73 20.87
N GLN A 285 7.57 -15.28 21.52
CA GLN A 285 8.39 -16.11 22.40
C GLN A 285 8.68 -15.40 23.72
N HIS A 286 8.43 -16.10 24.83
CA HIS A 286 8.89 -15.70 26.16
C HIS A 286 10.25 -16.31 26.46
N PHE A 287 11.17 -15.53 26.99
CA PHE A 287 12.48 -16.02 27.39
C PHE A 287 12.96 -15.31 28.66
N GLU A 288 13.78 -16.01 29.43
CA GLU A 288 14.36 -15.47 30.65
C GLU A 288 15.68 -14.78 30.34
N VAL A 289 15.93 -13.65 31.00
CA VAL A 289 17.17 -12.90 30.89
C VAL A 289 17.90 -12.98 32.21
N HIS A 290 19.20 -13.29 32.16
CA HIS A 290 20.07 -13.31 33.33
C HIS A 290 21.40 -12.67 32.98
N ALA A 291 21.66 -11.48 33.50
CA ALA A 291 22.89 -10.73 33.24
C ALA A 291 23.63 -10.40 34.54
N ASN A 292 24.96 -10.28 34.42
CA ASN A 292 25.85 -9.89 35.51
C ASN A 292 26.13 -8.38 35.55
N ARG A 293 25.69 -7.62 34.53
CA ARG A 293 25.93 -6.18 34.42
C ARG A 293 24.83 -5.48 33.59
N PRO A 294 24.53 -4.21 33.87
CA PRO A 294 23.66 -3.40 33.03
C PRO A 294 24.23 -3.21 31.62
N GLY A 295 23.36 -2.86 30.68
CA GLY A 295 23.74 -2.55 29.32
C GLY A 295 22.67 -2.94 28.31
N ILE A 296 22.98 -2.76 27.03
CA ILE A 296 22.05 -3.08 25.95
C ILE A 296 22.12 -4.56 25.62
N VAL A 297 20.96 -5.21 25.60
CA VAL A 297 20.79 -6.56 25.05
C VAL A 297 20.37 -6.41 23.60
N ASN A 298 21.12 -7.03 22.70
CA ASN A 298 20.79 -7.05 21.26
C ASN A 298 20.14 -8.38 20.91
N ILE A 299 19.03 -8.33 20.19
CA ILE A 299 18.35 -9.51 19.67
C ILE A 299 18.50 -9.51 18.16
N LEU A 300 19.15 -10.54 17.62
CA LEU A 300 19.27 -10.76 16.19
C LEU A 300 18.28 -11.85 15.78
N VAL A 301 17.35 -11.53 14.88
CA VAL A 301 16.31 -12.44 14.44
C VAL A 301 16.59 -12.87 13.01
N GLN A 302 16.42 -14.17 12.73
CA GLN A 302 16.49 -14.76 11.41
C GLN A 302 15.20 -15.54 11.13
N VAL A 303 14.57 -15.19 10.02
CA VAL A 303 13.32 -15.81 9.55
C VAL A 303 13.59 -16.62 8.30
N ARG A 304 12.91 -17.77 8.16
CA ARG A 304 12.93 -18.61 6.95
C ARG A 304 11.52 -19.00 6.51
N TYR A 305 11.30 -19.02 5.20
CA TYR A 305 10.04 -19.45 4.60
C TYR A 305 10.29 -20.21 3.28
N ASN A 306 9.52 -21.28 3.04
CA ASN A 306 9.57 -22.12 1.82
C ASN A 306 10.98 -22.49 1.30
N ALA A 307 11.88 -22.88 2.23
CA ALA A 307 13.26 -23.33 2.01
C ALA A 307 14.24 -22.35 1.35
N THR A 308 13.76 -21.38 0.56
CA THR A 308 14.59 -20.45 -0.22
C THR A 308 14.60 -19.04 0.35
N LEU A 309 13.51 -18.60 0.98
CA LEU A 309 13.39 -17.22 1.46
C LEU A 309 13.93 -17.10 2.88
N THR A 310 14.77 -16.08 3.07
CA THR A 310 15.31 -15.74 4.38
C THR A 310 15.32 -14.23 4.58
N ALA A 311 14.97 -13.78 5.78
CA ALA A 311 15.11 -12.40 6.19
C ALA A 311 15.79 -12.31 7.56
N LYS A 312 16.36 -11.15 7.84
CA LYS A 312 16.98 -10.84 9.13
C LYS A 312 16.49 -9.50 9.62
N THR A 313 16.27 -9.41 10.91
CA THR A 313 15.97 -8.14 11.58
C THR A 313 16.63 -8.11 12.95
N ARG A 314 16.62 -6.96 13.61
CA ARG A 314 17.21 -6.80 14.93
C ARG A 314 16.34 -5.91 15.79
N THR A 315 16.37 -6.16 17.09
CA THR A 315 15.78 -5.29 18.11
C THR A 315 16.67 -5.26 19.33
N SER A 316 16.37 -4.40 20.29
CA SER A 316 17.14 -4.30 21.52
C SER A 316 16.29 -3.79 22.67
N PHE A 317 16.76 -4.06 23.89
CA PHE A 317 16.24 -3.49 25.12
C PHE A 317 17.41 -3.26 26.09
N SER A 318 17.18 -2.46 27.12
CA SER A 318 18.21 -2.13 28.12
C SER A 318 18.02 -2.92 29.40
N LEU A 319 19.14 -3.30 30.01
CA LEU A 319 19.19 -3.81 31.37
C LEU A 319 19.64 -2.72 32.32
N TRP A 320 18.92 -2.58 33.43
CA TRP A 320 19.24 -1.63 34.48
C TRP A 320 19.08 -2.27 35.87
N TRP A 321 19.57 -1.58 36.90
CA TRP A 321 19.50 -2.02 38.30
C TRP A 321 18.05 -2.08 38.81
#